data_AF-A0AAJ0HNN6-F1
#
_entry.id   AF-A0AAJ0HNN6-F1
#
_cell.length_a   1.000
_cell.length_b   1.000
_cell.length_c   1.000
_cell.angle_alpha   90.00
_cell.angle_beta   90.00
_cell.angle_gamma   90.00
#
_symmetry.space_group_name_H-M   'P 1'
#
loop_
_entity.id
_entity.type
_entity.pdbx_description
1 polymer ?
#
loop_
_entity_poly.entity_id
_entity_poly.type
_entity_poly.pdbx_seq_one_letter_code
_entity_poly.pdbx_strand_id
1 'polypeptide(L)'
;MSPTPSITKEGTHICHYPPTAPHRRLYLFTRTLSIILALIQIGTAATVAGAFKQVHWLDPSLTPAITTLLYSSVDIVCILRWDRRSHHLTRSVYDGALAVGFAVAAGFLARLAVPFMRGKEGGVVVGALGVVVLACMLLQVIIHFGVCVGGVQETVEIRHERQQQENGDNANRKV
;
A
#
# COMPACT_ATOMS: atom_id res chain seq x y z
N MET A 1 -11.52 -5.30 21.65
CA MET A 1 -11.08 -6.70 21.71
C MET A 1 -10.36 -7.02 20.40
N SER A 2 -9.04 -6.97 20.42
CA SER A 2 -8.21 -7.45 19.32
C SER A 2 -8.34 -8.97 19.25
N PRO A 3 -8.52 -9.58 18.05
CA PRO A 3 -8.62 -11.04 17.94
C PRO A 3 -7.29 -11.66 18.37
N THR A 4 -7.34 -12.46 19.44
CA THR A 4 -6.20 -13.22 19.95
C THR A 4 -5.68 -14.14 18.84
N PRO A 5 -4.37 -14.11 18.50
CA PRO A 5 -3.82 -15.01 17.51
C PRO A 5 -3.94 -16.46 18.03
N SER A 6 -4.78 -17.27 17.40
CA SER A 6 -4.85 -18.70 17.69
C SER A 6 -3.63 -19.40 17.10
N ILE A 7 -2.74 -19.88 17.98
CA ILE A 7 -1.62 -20.73 17.59
C ILE A 7 -2.19 -22.12 17.33
N THR A 8 -2.35 -22.50 16.07
CA THR A 8 -2.58 -23.90 15.69
C THR A 8 -1.32 -24.71 16.00
N LYS A 9 -1.50 -25.97 16.41
CA LYS A 9 -0.42 -26.90 16.81
C LYS A 9 0.67 -27.16 15.74
N GLU A 10 0.52 -26.61 14.53
CA GLU A 10 1.45 -26.77 13.41
C GLU A 10 2.41 -25.58 13.17
N GLY A 11 2.50 -24.61 14.09
CA GLY A 11 3.51 -23.54 14.00
C GLY A 11 3.32 -22.53 12.87
N THR A 12 2.22 -22.62 12.12
CA THR A 12 1.83 -21.63 11.12
C THR A 12 0.99 -20.54 11.79
N HIS A 13 1.59 -19.36 12.00
CA HIS A 13 0.86 -18.16 12.43
C HIS A 13 -0.11 -17.73 11.31
N ILE A 14 -1.36 -18.20 11.37
CA ILE A 14 -2.42 -17.74 10.48
C ILE A 14 -2.97 -16.41 11.03
N CYS A 15 -2.71 -15.31 10.34
CA CYS A 15 -3.30 -14.01 10.66
C CYS A 15 -4.77 -13.98 10.21
N HIS A 16 -5.66 -14.49 11.07
CA HIS A 16 -7.10 -14.48 10.85
C HIS A 16 -7.64 -13.05 10.86
N TYR A 17 -8.46 -12.70 9.87
CA TYR A 17 -9.05 -11.37 9.69
C TYR A 17 -10.55 -11.47 9.40
N PRO A 18 -11.35 -11.86 10.42
CA PRO A 18 -12.75 -12.18 10.26
C PRO A 18 -13.61 -10.95 9.94
N PRO A 19 -14.85 -11.14 9.43
CA PRO A 19 -15.77 -10.04 9.10
C PRO A 19 -16.07 -9.06 10.22
N THR A 20 -15.99 -9.51 11.47
CA THR A 20 -16.24 -8.73 12.68
C THR A 20 -15.02 -7.91 13.13
N ALA A 21 -13.86 -8.04 12.47
CA ALA A 21 -12.67 -7.30 12.85
C ALA A 21 -12.90 -5.78 12.69
N PRO A 22 -12.60 -4.96 13.72
CA PRO A 22 -13.02 -3.56 13.80
C PRO A 22 -12.46 -2.67 12.68
N HIS A 23 -11.33 -3.05 12.08
CA HIS A 23 -10.67 -2.27 11.03
C HIS A 23 -10.79 -2.89 9.63
N ARG A 24 -11.55 -3.99 9.46
CA ARG A 24 -11.62 -4.72 8.19
C ARG A 24 -12.14 -3.88 7.04
N ARG A 25 -13.23 -3.15 7.28
CA ARG A 25 -13.86 -2.29 6.26
C ARG A 25 -12.93 -1.17 5.81
N LEU A 26 -12.28 -0.51 6.77
CA LEU A 26 -11.33 0.56 6.48
C LEU A 26 -10.14 0.03 5.67
N TYR A 27 -9.60 -1.13 6.04
CA TYR A 27 -8.49 -1.75 5.32
C TYR A 27 -8.86 -2.18 3.89
N LEU A 28 -10.03 -2.81 3.71
CA LEU A 28 -10.51 -3.16 2.37
C LEU A 28 -10.77 -1.91 1.53
N PHE A 29 -11.28 -0.85 2.14
CA PHE A 29 -11.48 0.44 1.49
C PHE A 29 -10.15 1.04 1.02
N THR A 30 -9.11 1.08 1.88
CA THR A 30 -7.81 1.62 1.48
C THR A 30 -7.17 0.80 0.36
N ARG A 31 -7.24 -0.54 0.41
CA ARG A 31 -6.77 -1.41 -0.68
C ARG A 31 -7.53 -1.19 -1.98
N THR A 32 -8.86 -1.05 -1.90
CA THR A 32 -9.71 -0.80 -3.08
C THR A 32 -9.40 0.58 -3.69
N LEU A 33 -9.22 1.60 -2.85
CA LEU A 33 -8.84 2.93 -3.30
C LEU A 33 -7.47 2.91 -3.99
N SER A 34 -6.49 2.20 -3.43
CA SER A 34 -5.19 1.99 -4.07
C SER A 34 -5.29 1.31 -5.43
N ILE A 35 -6.20 0.34 -5.61
CA ILE A 35 -6.45 -0.27 -6.93
C ILE A 35 -7.01 0.75 -7.91
N ILE A 36 -8.02 1.53 -7.50
CA ILE A 36 -8.64 2.54 -8.36
C ILE A 36 -7.59 3.58 -8.80
N LEU A 37 -6.77 4.07 -7.88
CA LEU A 37 -5.70 5.04 -8.18
C LEU A 37 -4.65 4.43 -9.14
N ALA A 38 -4.26 3.18 -8.94
CA ALA A 38 -3.34 2.49 -9.84
C ALA A 38 -3.92 2.31 -11.26
N LEU A 39 -5.21 1.97 -11.38
CA LEU A 39 -5.90 1.87 -12.67
C LEU A 39 -5.98 3.22 -13.38
N ILE A 40 -6.26 4.31 -12.65
CA ILE A 40 -6.24 5.67 -13.20
C ILE A 40 -4.84 6.01 -13.74
N GLN A 41 -3.77 5.69 -13.01
CA GLN A 41 -2.39 5.91 -13.45
C GLN A 41 -2.06 5.12 -14.72
N ILE A 42 -2.35 3.82 -14.73
CA ILE A 42 -2.10 2.94 -15.88
C ILE A 42 -2.91 3.42 -17.10
N GLY A 43 -4.19 3.74 -16.91
CA GLY A 43 -5.04 4.25 -17.98
C GLY A 43 -4.53 5.59 -18.54
N THR A 44 -4.09 6.50 -17.67
CA THR A 44 -3.52 7.79 -18.09
C THR A 44 -2.20 7.62 -18.84
N ALA A 45 -1.34 6.72 -18.38
CA ALA A 45 -0.11 6.41 -19.09
C ALA A 45 -0.39 5.79 -20.48
N ALA A 46 -1.36 4.88 -20.58
CA ALA A 46 -1.75 4.28 -21.86
C ALA A 46 -2.35 5.30 -22.84
N THR A 47 -3.21 6.21 -22.36
CA THR A 47 -3.78 7.26 -23.21
C THR A 47 -2.71 8.24 -23.71
N VAL A 48 -1.77 8.63 -22.86
CA VAL A 48 -0.65 9.50 -23.25
C VAL A 48 0.28 8.79 -24.23
N ALA A 49 0.62 7.53 -24.03
CA ALA A 49 1.44 6.76 -24.96
C ALA A 49 0.78 6.61 -26.35
N GLY A 50 -0.54 6.41 -26.38
CA GLY A 50 -1.32 6.31 -27.62
C GLY A 50 -1.46 7.65 -28.36
N ALA A 51 -1.72 8.73 -27.63
CA ALA A 51 -1.92 10.06 -28.21
C ALA A 51 -0.61 10.79 -28.55
N PHE A 52 0.45 10.54 -27.79
CA PHE A 52 1.74 11.23 -27.91
C PHE A 52 2.88 10.22 -27.95
N LYS A 53 3.20 9.75 -29.16
CA LYS A 53 4.18 8.67 -29.44
C LYS A 53 5.62 8.90 -28.94
N GLN A 54 5.96 10.09 -28.45
CA GLN A 54 7.33 10.46 -28.03
C GLN A 54 7.49 10.63 -26.51
N VAL A 55 6.42 10.47 -25.72
CA VAL A 55 6.42 10.98 -24.34
C VAL A 55 6.38 9.81 -23.33
N HIS A 56 7.56 9.28 -23.04
CA HIS A 56 7.83 8.20 -22.06
C HIS A 56 7.97 8.67 -20.60
N TRP A 57 7.71 9.94 -20.33
CA TRP A 57 7.85 10.55 -19.00
C TRP A 57 6.95 9.94 -17.92
N LEU A 58 5.91 9.18 -18.28
CA LEU A 58 5.01 8.49 -17.35
C LEU A 58 5.50 7.09 -16.95
N ASP A 59 6.51 6.54 -17.63
CA ASP A 59 7.06 5.20 -17.38
C ASP A 59 7.49 4.98 -15.91
N PRO A 60 8.10 5.97 -15.21
CA PRO A 60 8.46 5.81 -13.80
C PRO A 60 7.26 5.52 -12.88
N SER A 61 6.05 5.94 -13.27
CA SER A 61 4.82 5.73 -12.49
C SER A 61 4.22 4.34 -12.65
N LEU A 62 4.51 3.65 -13.76
CA LEU A 62 3.88 2.37 -14.12
C LEU A 62 4.29 1.23 -13.20
N THR A 63 5.58 1.11 -12.90
CA THR A 63 6.11 0.02 -12.05
C THR A 63 5.45 0.00 -10.66
N PRO A 64 5.44 1.10 -9.89
CA PRO A 64 4.76 1.11 -8.59
C PRO A 64 3.24 0.94 -8.74
N ALA A 65 2.61 1.50 -9.78
CA ALA A 65 1.17 1.33 -10.02
C ALA A 65 0.77 -0.14 -10.26
N ILE A 66 1.48 -0.85 -11.15
CA ILE A 66 1.24 -2.27 -11.43
C ILE A 66 1.48 -3.12 -10.18
N THR A 67 2.55 -2.83 -9.44
CA THR A 67 2.87 -3.56 -8.20
C THR A 67 1.76 -3.37 -7.16
N THR A 68 1.28 -2.14 -6.97
CA THR A 68 0.15 -1.85 -6.07
C THR A 68 -1.14 -2.53 -6.52
N LEU A 69 -1.43 -2.54 -7.83
CA LEU A 69 -2.60 -3.21 -8.38
C LEU A 69 -2.58 -4.70 -8.05
N LEU A 70 -1.48 -5.39 -8.36
CA LEU A 70 -1.34 -6.83 -8.12
C LEU A 70 -1.39 -7.15 -6.63
N TYR A 71 -0.57 -6.47 -5.82
CA TYR A 71 -0.47 -6.74 -4.39
C TYR A 71 -1.79 -6.47 -3.66
N SER A 72 -2.43 -5.31 -3.91
CA SER A 72 -3.70 -4.97 -3.28
C SER A 72 -4.83 -5.90 -3.73
N SER A 73 -4.83 -6.35 -4.99
CA SER A 73 -5.83 -7.30 -5.49
C SER A 73 -5.69 -8.65 -4.81
N VAL A 74 -4.48 -9.18 -4.71
CA VAL A 74 -4.20 -10.45 -4.02
C VAL A 74 -4.64 -10.37 -2.56
N ASP A 75 -4.31 -9.27 -1.86
CA ASP A 75 -4.65 -9.09 -0.46
C ASP A 75 -6.17 -8.99 -0.24
N ILE A 76 -6.91 -8.30 -1.12
CA ILE A 76 -8.39 -8.28 -1.10
C ILE A 76 -8.95 -9.69 -1.33
N VAL A 77 -8.47 -10.43 -2.34
CA VAL A 77 -8.94 -11.79 -2.61
C VAL A 77 -8.68 -12.69 -1.40
N CYS A 78 -7.50 -12.58 -0.78
CA CYS A 78 -7.16 -13.36 0.41
C CYS A 78 -8.10 -13.07 1.59
N ILE A 79 -8.43 -11.80 1.82
CA ILE A 79 -9.33 -11.41 2.91
C ILE A 79 -10.77 -11.80 2.62
N LEU A 80 -11.25 -11.69 1.38
CA LEU A 80 -12.63 -11.98 1.03
C LEU A 80 -12.91 -13.48 0.87
N ARG A 81 -11.94 -14.26 0.37
CA ARG A 81 -12.12 -15.71 0.15
C ARG A 81 -11.69 -16.57 1.33
N TRP A 82 -10.67 -16.16 2.06
CA TRP A 82 -10.07 -17.00 3.11
C TRP A 82 -10.11 -16.36 4.50
N ASP A 83 -10.68 -15.17 4.65
CA ASP A 83 -10.65 -14.38 5.89
C ASP A 83 -9.24 -14.29 6.49
N ARG A 84 -8.23 -14.24 5.62
CA ARG A 84 -6.81 -14.18 5.98
C ARG A 84 -6.22 -12.87 5.50
N ARG A 85 -5.37 -12.28 6.34
CA ARG A 85 -4.62 -11.07 6.03
C ARG A 85 -3.13 -11.39 6.03
N SER A 86 -2.37 -10.65 5.22
CA SER A 86 -0.91 -10.66 5.26
C SER A 86 -0.38 -10.33 6.67
N HIS A 87 0.74 -10.98 7.04
CA HIS A 87 1.40 -10.75 8.33
C HIS A 87 1.83 -9.29 8.47
N HIS A 88 1.71 -8.71 9.67
CA HIS A 88 1.95 -7.28 9.92
C HIS A 88 3.35 -6.81 9.50
N LEU A 89 4.40 -7.62 9.73
CA LEU A 89 5.77 -7.31 9.29
C LEU A 89 5.90 -7.25 7.77
N THR A 90 5.37 -8.26 7.08
CA THR A 90 5.36 -8.34 5.62
C THR A 90 4.63 -7.11 5.05
N ARG A 91 3.48 -6.76 5.63
CA ARG A 91 2.72 -5.57 5.27
C ARG A 91 3.53 -4.29 5.42
N SER A 92 4.17 -4.06 6.57
CA SER A 92 4.99 -2.86 6.78
C SER A 92 6.15 -2.75 5.79
N VAL A 93 6.81 -3.86 5.47
CA VAL A 93 7.91 -3.85 4.50
C VAL A 93 7.39 -3.55 3.09
N TYR A 94 6.35 -4.24 2.63
CA TYR A 94 5.81 -4.05 1.29
C TYR A 94 5.16 -2.67 1.10
N ASP A 95 4.30 -2.25 2.02
CA ASP A 95 3.67 -0.94 1.95
C ASP A 95 4.70 0.19 2.14
N GLY A 96 5.72 0.00 2.98
CA GLY A 96 6.83 0.93 3.08
C GLY A 96 7.61 1.06 1.77
N ALA A 97 7.95 -0.07 1.14
CA ALA A 97 8.64 -0.09 -0.15
C ALA A 97 7.81 0.56 -1.27
N LEU A 98 6.49 0.31 -1.30
CA LEU A 98 5.58 0.95 -2.24
C LEU A 98 5.49 2.46 -2.02
N ALA A 99 5.37 2.92 -0.76
CA ALA A 99 5.35 4.34 -0.45
C ALA A 99 6.64 5.05 -0.91
N VAL A 100 7.81 4.46 -0.65
CA VAL A 100 9.09 4.98 -1.13
C VAL A 100 9.15 4.98 -2.66
N GLY A 101 8.73 3.89 -3.30
CA GLY A 101 8.68 3.76 -4.76
C GLY A 101 7.84 4.85 -5.42
N PHE A 102 6.63 5.11 -4.91
CA PHE A 102 5.79 6.20 -5.40
C PHE A 102 6.40 7.59 -5.13
N ALA A 103 7.02 7.82 -3.97
CA ALA A 103 7.65 9.10 -3.66
C ALA A 103 8.82 9.41 -4.61
N VAL A 104 9.69 8.41 -4.86
CA VAL A 104 10.81 8.53 -5.80
C VAL A 104 10.30 8.76 -7.22
N ALA A 105 9.34 7.95 -7.66
CA ALA A 105 8.77 8.08 -9.00
C ALA A 105 8.03 9.42 -9.20
N ALA A 106 7.37 9.94 -8.15
CA ALA A 106 6.72 11.26 -8.18
C ALA A 106 7.76 12.38 -8.34
N GLY A 107 8.93 12.27 -7.70
CA GLY A 107 10.03 13.21 -7.88
C GLY A 107 10.56 13.26 -9.32
N PHE A 108 10.75 12.08 -9.93
CA PHE A 108 11.12 11.99 -11.35
C PHE A 108 10.03 12.58 -12.25
N LEU A 109 8.77 12.21 -12.02
CA LEU A 109 7.65 12.68 -12.81
C LEU A 109 7.50 14.21 -12.71
N ALA A 110 7.60 14.79 -11.52
CA ALA A 110 7.52 16.23 -11.33
C ALA A 110 8.60 16.96 -12.12
N ARG A 111 9.85 16.44 -12.11
CA ARG A 111 10.95 17.00 -12.90
C ARG A 111 10.67 16.92 -14.41
N LEU A 112 10.16 15.78 -14.88
CA LEU A 112 9.86 15.55 -16.30
C LEU A 112 8.61 16.29 -16.77
N ALA A 113 7.67 16.60 -15.88
CA ALA A 113 6.43 17.30 -16.20
C ALA A 113 6.60 18.83 -16.35
N VAL A 114 7.68 19.42 -15.81
CA VAL A 114 7.93 20.88 -15.84
C VAL A 114 7.92 21.49 -17.25
N PRO A 115 8.56 20.90 -18.29
CA PRO A 115 8.50 21.43 -19.65
C PRO A 115 7.09 21.44 -20.24
N PHE A 116 6.28 20.42 -19.95
CA PHE A 116 4.89 20.32 -20.39
C PHE A 116 3.98 21.33 -19.69
N MET A 117 4.16 21.52 -18.38
CA MET A 117 3.40 22.52 -17.60
C MET A 117 3.74 23.96 -18.01
N ARG A 118 4.95 24.21 -18.50
CA ARG A 118 5.38 25.51 -19.03
C ARG A 118 4.96 25.75 -20.49
N GLY A 119 4.18 24.84 -21.08
CA GLY A 119 3.65 24.97 -22.43
C GLY A 119 4.68 24.78 -23.55
N LYS A 120 5.86 24.20 -23.26
CA LYS A 120 6.96 24.11 -24.23
C LYS A 120 6.90 22.89 -25.15
N GLU A 121 6.31 21.76 -24.73
CA GLU A 121 6.50 20.47 -25.45
C GLU A 121 5.27 19.55 -25.60
N GLY A 122 4.03 20.00 -25.41
CA GLY A 122 2.90 19.05 -25.57
C GLY A 122 1.49 19.51 -25.27
N GLY A 123 1.25 20.82 -25.11
CA GLY A 123 -0.08 21.35 -24.86
C GLY A 123 -0.58 21.16 -23.41
N VAL A 124 -1.53 22.01 -23.03
CA VAL A 124 -2.09 22.11 -21.67
C VAL A 124 -2.65 20.76 -21.16
N VAL A 125 -3.18 19.94 -22.07
CA VAL A 125 -3.79 18.63 -21.76
C VAL A 125 -2.77 17.66 -21.16
N VAL A 126 -1.57 17.56 -21.74
CA VAL A 126 -0.52 16.65 -21.24
C VAL A 126 -0.04 17.10 -19.86
N GLY A 127 0.11 18.41 -19.67
CA GLY A 127 0.43 18.99 -18.36
C GLY A 127 -0.64 18.68 -17.31
N ALA A 128 -1.92 18.80 -17.66
CA ALA A 128 -3.03 18.48 -16.77
C ALA A 128 -3.06 16.99 -16.38
N LEU A 129 -2.83 16.08 -17.34
CA LEU A 129 -2.72 14.66 -17.06
C LEU A 129 -1.54 14.35 -16.13
N GLY A 130 -0.43 15.08 -16.25
CA GLY A 130 0.71 14.98 -15.33
C GLY A 130 0.38 15.35 -13.90
N VAL A 131 -0.39 16.41 -13.71
CA VAL A 131 -0.87 16.81 -12.38
C VAL A 131 -1.79 15.74 -11.78
N VAL A 132 -2.68 15.15 -12.59
CA VAL A 132 -3.56 14.05 -12.13
C VAL A 132 -2.75 12.83 -11.70
N VAL A 133 -1.76 12.41 -12.50
CA VAL A 133 -0.90 11.27 -12.15
C VAL A 133 -0.10 11.56 -10.88
N LEU A 134 0.48 12.77 -10.78
CA LEU A 134 1.24 13.18 -9.60
C LEU A 134 0.36 13.18 -8.33
N ALA A 135 -0.86 13.69 -8.42
CA ALA A 135 -1.82 13.65 -7.32
C ALA A 135 -2.16 12.20 -6.92
N CYS A 136 -2.37 11.31 -7.88
CA CYS A 136 -2.58 9.89 -7.61
C CYS A 136 -1.38 9.25 -6.90
N MET A 137 -0.15 9.59 -7.31
CA MET A 137 1.07 9.06 -6.67
C MET A 137 1.19 9.54 -5.23
N LEU A 138 0.94 10.83 -4.97
CA LEU A 138 0.97 11.38 -3.60
C LEU A 138 -0.08 10.74 -2.70
N LEU A 139 -1.29 10.50 -3.22
CA LEU A 139 -2.32 9.78 -2.48
C LEU A 139 -1.89 8.34 -2.18
N GLN A 140 -1.27 7.64 -3.13
CA GLN A 140 -0.73 6.30 -2.90
C GLN A 140 0.37 6.30 -1.83
N VAL A 141 1.25 7.31 -1.81
CA VAL A 141 2.25 7.46 -0.74
C VAL A 141 1.56 7.54 0.62
N ILE A 142 0.53 8.39 0.76
CA ILE A 142 -0.19 8.56 2.03
C ILE A 142 -0.86 7.25 2.45
N ILE A 143 -1.54 6.56 1.53
CA ILE A 143 -2.24 5.31 1.82
C ILE A 143 -1.25 4.22 2.26
N HIS A 144 -0.21 3.96 1.45
CA HIS A 144 0.77 2.93 1.75
C HIS A 144 1.58 3.26 3.00
N PHE A 145 1.97 4.51 3.22
CA PHE A 145 2.64 4.92 4.44
C PHE A 145 1.74 4.71 5.67
N GLY A 146 0.47 5.08 5.61
CA GLY A 146 -0.49 4.87 6.70
C GLY A 146 -0.67 3.38 7.04
N VAL A 147 -0.78 2.52 6.03
CA VAL A 147 -0.88 1.06 6.24
C VAL A 147 0.42 0.49 6.82
N CYS A 148 1.58 1.00 6.39
CA CYS A 148 2.88 0.62 6.91
C CYS A 148 3.02 0.95 8.40
N VAL A 149 2.71 2.20 8.79
CA VAL A 149 2.72 2.65 10.19
C VAL A 149 1.77 1.80 11.04
N GLY A 150 0.56 1.51 10.54
CA GLY A 150 -0.38 0.62 11.24
C GLY A 150 0.17 -0.80 11.44
N GLY A 151 0.98 -1.33 10.51
CA GLY A 151 1.67 -2.62 10.71
C GLY A 151 2.80 -2.56 11.74
N VAL A 152 3.52 -1.45 11.82
CA VAL A 152 4.56 -1.25 12.83
C VAL A 152 3.93 -1.17 14.22
N GLN A 153 2.83 -0.41 14.37
CA GLN A 153 2.10 -0.30 15.63
C GLN A 153 1.58 -1.67 16.11
N GLU A 154 0.99 -2.46 15.21
CA GLU A 154 0.53 -3.83 15.49
C GLU A 154 1.70 -4.74 15.93
N THR A 155 2.89 -4.57 15.34
CA THR A 155 4.10 -5.30 15.73
C THR A 155 4.53 -4.95 17.16
N VAL A 156 4.50 -3.67 17.51
CA VAL A 156 4.92 -3.16 18.82
C VAL A 156 3.96 -3.62 19.91
N GLU A 157 2.65 -3.58 19.65
CA GLU A 157 1.62 -4.07 20.56
C GLU A 157 1.82 -5.55 20.91
N ILE A 158 1.98 -6.42 19.89
CA ILE A 158 2.22 -7.85 20.09
C ILE A 158 3.50 -8.12 20.88
N ARG A 159 4.56 -7.32 20.68
CA ARG A 159 5.81 -7.46 21.45
C ARG A 159 5.61 -7.12 22.92
N HIS A 160 4.88 -6.05 23.22
CA HIS A 160 4.56 -5.66 24.59
C HIS A 160 3.71 -6.71 25.30
N GLU A 161 2.69 -7.26 24.63
CA GLU A 161 1.86 -8.34 25.18
C GLU A 161 2.68 -9.59 25.51
N ARG A 162 3.58 -10.02 24.60
CA ARG A 162 4.46 -11.17 24.85
C ARG A 162 5.39 -10.95 26.05
N GLN A 163 5.97 -9.77 26.17
CA GLN A 163 6.83 -9.43 27.31
C GLN A 163 6.06 -9.45 28.64
N GLN A 164 4.82 -8.96 28.66
CA GLN A 164 3.98 -9.01 29.86
C GLN A 164 3.64 -10.44 30.25
N GLN A 165 3.33 -11.29 29.27
CA GLN A 165 3.03 -12.70 29.52
C GLN A 165 4.26 -13.46 30.06
N GLU A 166 5.44 -13.27 29.45
CA GLU A 166 6.69 -13.87 29.93
C GLU A 166 7.05 -13.40 31.35
N ASN A 167 6.85 -12.11 31.66
CA ASN A 167 7.09 -11.57 33.00
C ASN A 167 6.10 -12.13 34.03
N GLY A 168 4.83 -12.31 33.66
CA GLY A 168 3.81 -12.92 34.51
C GLY A 168 4.09 -14.38 34.82
N ASP A 169 4.44 -15.18 33.80
CA ASP A 169 4.77 -16.60 33.96
C ASP A 169 6.02 -16.79 34.83
N ASN A 170 7.04 -15.94 34.65
CA ASN A 170 8.25 -15.94 35.47
C ASN A 170 8.00 -15.54 36.92
N ALA A 171 7.03 -14.65 37.18
CA ALA A 171 6.63 -14.29 38.54
C ALA A 171 5.90 -15.45 39.24
N ASN A 172 5.01 -16.14 38.52
CA ASN A 172 4.23 -17.25 39.06
C ASN A 172 5.08 -18.49 39.35
N ARG A 173 6.19 -18.69 38.63
CA ARG A 173 7.13 -19.81 38.86
C ARG A 173 8.03 -19.64 40.10
N LYS A 174 8.08 -18.44 40.70
CA LYS A 174 8.89 -18.13 41.88
C LYS A 174 8.12 -18.28 43.20
N VAL A 175 6.83 -18.59 43.14
CA VAL A 175 5.95 -18.86 44.29
C VAL A 175 5.82 -20.37 44.48
#